data_AF-A0ABD2P529-F1
#
_entry.id   AF-A0ABD2P529-F1
#
_cell.length_a   1.000
_cell.length_b   1.000
_cell.length_c   1.000
_cell.angle_alpha   90.00
_cell.angle_beta   90.00
_cell.angle_gamma   90.00
#
_symmetry.space_group_name_H-M   'P 1'
#
loop_
_entity.id
_entity.type
_entity.pdbx_description
1 polymer ?
#
loop_
_entity_poly.entity_id
_entity_poly.type
_entity_poly.pdbx_seq_one_letter_code
_entity_poly.pdbx_strand_id
1 'polypeptide(L)'
;MISMLLLSVAFCNGVPLYCKCWEGYRAQYGKDGAQCFGIRLMHIMPCNVPQPPRCICSGSVNNILKDGTGTWCTTYKKGHELRRWPCENTKEWDDFFKKHPDFN
;
A
#
# COMPACT_ATOMS: atom_id res chain seq x y z
N MET A 1 7.28 -53.24 -6.86
CA MET A 1 6.99 -52.23 -7.88
C MET A 1 6.37 -51.02 -7.20
N ILE A 2 7.17 -49.99 -6.88
CA ILE A 2 6.68 -48.76 -6.22
C ILE A 2 6.35 -47.78 -7.35
N SER A 3 5.07 -47.59 -7.60
CA SER A 3 4.55 -46.62 -8.57
C SER A 3 4.55 -45.23 -7.92
N MET A 4 5.51 -44.39 -8.28
CA MET A 4 5.50 -42.96 -7.92
C MET A 4 4.52 -42.23 -8.83
N LEU A 5 3.33 -41.94 -8.30
CA LEU A 5 2.42 -40.94 -8.85
C LEU A 5 3.01 -39.54 -8.60
N LEU A 6 3.62 -38.96 -9.63
CA LEU A 6 4.00 -37.55 -9.68
C LEU A 6 2.72 -36.70 -9.78
N LEU A 7 2.27 -36.13 -8.65
CA LEU A 7 1.31 -35.04 -8.66
C LEU A 7 2.00 -33.76 -9.15
N SER A 8 1.85 -33.44 -10.43
CA SER A 8 2.14 -32.12 -10.97
C SER A 8 1.09 -31.12 -10.47
N VAL A 9 1.41 -30.41 -9.39
CA VAL A 9 0.62 -29.27 -8.90
C VAL A 9 0.87 -28.09 -9.85
N ALA A 10 0.00 -27.93 -10.84
CA ALA A 10 0.02 -26.75 -11.70
C ALA A 10 -0.48 -25.54 -10.89
N PHE A 11 0.45 -24.74 -10.38
CA PHE A 11 0.13 -23.40 -9.86
C PHE A 11 -0.22 -22.50 -11.04
N CYS A 12 -1.49 -22.51 -11.41
CA CYS A 12 -2.06 -21.50 -12.29
C CYS A 12 -2.24 -20.22 -11.45
N ASN A 13 -1.15 -19.46 -11.26
CA ASN A 13 -1.21 -18.14 -10.65
C ASN A 13 -1.88 -17.19 -11.64
N GLY A 14 -3.21 -17.18 -11.65
CA GLY A 14 -4.00 -16.21 -12.39
C GLY A 14 -3.78 -14.81 -11.83
N VAL A 15 -2.83 -14.07 -12.41
CA VAL A 15 -2.70 -12.62 -12.21
C VAL A 15 -3.16 -11.93 -13.51
N PRO A 16 -4.12 -11.00 -13.46
CA PRO A 16 -4.84 -10.53 -14.64
C PRO A 16 -3.98 -9.70 -15.60
N LEU A 17 -4.39 -9.71 -16.88
CA LEU A 17 -3.77 -9.12 -18.08
C LEU A 17 -3.52 -7.58 -18.08
N TYR A 18 -3.60 -6.87 -16.95
CA TYR A 18 -3.34 -5.42 -16.87
C TYR A 18 -2.81 -5.02 -15.48
N CYS A 19 -1.67 -4.33 -15.44
CA CYS A 19 -1.06 -3.80 -14.22
C CYS A 19 -1.38 -2.31 -14.06
N LYS A 20 -2.28 -1.98 -13.14
CA LYS A 20 -2.57 -0.60 -12.74
C LYS A 20 -1.72 -0.21 -11.52
N CYS A 21 -1.02 0.91 -11.64
CA CYS A 21 -0.23 1.49 -10.55
C CYS A 21 -0.86 2.78 -10.04
N TRP A 22 -0.50 3.18 -8.83
CA TRP A 22 -0.85 4.51 -8.31
C TRP A 22 -0.12 5.61 -9.08
N GLU A 23 -0.60 6.84 -8.93
CA GLU A 23 0.10 8.03 -9.42
C GLU A 23 1.54 8.09 -8.88
N GLY A 24 2.50 8.41 -9.75
CA GLY A 24 3.93 8.44 -9.40
C GLY A 24 4.62 7.08 -9.42
N TYR A 25 3.93 6.01 -9.82
CA TYR A 25 4.49 4.68 -10.03
C TYR A 25 4.36 4.26 -11.50
N ARG A 26 5.28 3.43 -11.97
CA ARG A 26 5.23 2.80 -13.29
C ARG A 26 5.19 1.28 -13.17
N ALA A 27 4.42 0.63 -14.02
CA ALA A 27 4.49 -0.83 -14.17
C ALA A 27 5.86 -1.21 -14.75
N GLN A 28 6.51 -2.19 -14.12
CA GLN A 28 7.67 -2.88 -14.67
C GLN A 28 7.37 -4.37 -14.72
N TYR A 29 7.82 -5.01 -15.80
CA TYR A 29 7.57 -6.41 -16.08
C TYR A 29 8.91 -7.15 -15.98
N GLY A 30 9.03 -8.03 -14.98
CA GLY A 30 10.21 -8.83 -14.72
C GLY A 30 9.92 -10.33 -14.79
N LYS A 31 10.93 -11.14 -14.43
CA LYS A 31 10.79 -12.60 -14.35
C LYS A 31 9.75 -13.03 -13.30
N ASP A 32 9.56 -12.21 -12.27
CA ASP A 32 8.64 -12.47 -11.15
C ASP A 32 7.23 -11.88 -11.37
N GLY A 33 6.95 -11.38 -12.57
CA GLY A 33 5.67 -10.76 -12.93
C GLY A 33 5.72 -9.23 -12.99
N ALA A 34 4.53 -8.63 -13.05
CA ALA A 34 4.38 -7.18 -13.11
C ALA A 34 4.37 -6.57 -11.70
N GLN A 35 5.08 -5.46 -11.51
CA GLN A 35 5.15 -4.72 -10.24
C GLN A 35 5.14 -3.21 -10.50
N CYS A 36 4.72 -2.44 -9.49
CA CYS A 36 4.69 -0.99 -9.56
C CYS A 36 5.91 -0.39 -8.87
N PHE A 37 6.77 0.28 -9.64
CA PHE A 37 7.98 0.95 -9.15
C PHE A 37 7.77 2.46 -9.03
N GLY A 38 8.14 3.03 -7.90
CA GLY A 38 8.10 4.48 -7.70
C GLY A 38 9.06 5.19 -8.64
N ILE A 39 8.58 6.22 -9.35
CA ILE A 39 9.39 6.96 -10.32
C ILE A 39 10.47 7.79 -9.61
N ARG A 40 10.15 8.30 -8.42
CA ARG A 40 11.04 9.08 -7.55
C ARG A 40 11.19 8.50 -6.14
N LEU A 41 10.50 7.40 -5.88
CA LEU A 41 10.49 6.71 -4.60
C LEU A 41 11.18 5.37 -4.83
N MET A 42 12.20 5.02 -4.04
CA MET A 42 12.81 3.69 -4.05
C MET A 42 11.88 2.67 -3.36
N HIS A 43 10.66 2.58 -3.86
CA HIS A 43 9.57 1.78 -3.31
C HIS A 43 8.94 0.95 -4.43
N ILE A 44 8.66 -0.31 -4.12
CA ILE A 44 8.06 -1.28 -5.03
C ILE A 44 6.80 -1.80 -4.34
N MET A 45 5.70 -1.91 -5.09
CA MET A 45 4.46 -2.49 -4.59
C MET A 45 3.80 -3.40 -5.64
N PRO A 46 2.89 -4.29 -5.22
CA PRO A 46 2.11 -5.10 -6.16
C PRO A 46 1.25 -4.23 -7.11
N CYS A 47 0.88 -4.79 -8.26
CA CYS A 47 -0.09 -4.17 -9.15
C CYS A 47 -1.50 -4.20 -8.54
N ASN A 48 -2.37 -3.29 -9.00
CA ASN A 48 -3.81 -3.29 -8.71
C ASN A 48 -4.16 -3.18 -7.22
N VAL A 49 -3.25 -2.65 -6.40
CA VAL A 49 -3.48 -2.40 -4.98
C VAL A 49 -4.43 -1.19 -4.83
N PRO A 50 -5.47 -1.27 -3.98
CA PRO A 50 -6.32 -0.13 -3.65
C PRO A 50 -5.52 1.05 -3.10
N GLN A 51 -5.78 2.25 -3.60
CA GLN A 51 -5.09 3.45 -3.11
C GLN A 51 -5.81 4.00 -1.87
N PRO A 52 -5.14 4.10 -0.71
CA PRO A 52 -5.75 4.68 0.48
C PRO A 52 -5.99 6.18 0.29
N PRO A 53 -6.98 6.77 1.00
CA PRO A 53 -7.21 8.20 0.96
C PRO A 53 -5.99 8.98 1.46
N ARG A 54 -5.80 10.20 0.97
CA ARG A 54 -4.74 11.09 1.47
C ARG A 54 -5.16 11.62 2.83
N CYS A 55 -4.28 11.55 3.83
CA CYS A 55 -4.55 12.09 5.16
C CYS A 55 -4.75 13.61 5.10
N ILE A 56 -5.90 14.10 5.58
CA ILE A 56 -6.17 15.54 5.71
C ILE A 56 -5.83 15.98 7.12
N CYS A 57 -5.08 17.08 7.23
CA CYS A 57 -4.66 17.65 8.49
C CYS A 57 -4.76 19.18 8.43
N SER A 58 -5.32 19.79 9.45
CA SER A 58 -5.35 21.24 9.64
C SER A 58 -4.29 21.71 10.65
N GLY A 59 -4.01 23.01 10.65
CA GLY A 59 -3.03 23.62 11.55
C GLY A 59 -1.58 23.53 11.07
N SER A 60 -0.63 23.63 12.00
CA SER A 60 0.82 23.68 11.73
C SER A 60 1.44 22.30 11.49
N VAL A 61 0.81 21.52 10.61
CA VAL A 61 1.28 20.18 10.22
C VAL A 61 2.49 20.35 9.32
N ASN A 62 3.52 19.55 9.54
CA ASN A 62 4.66 19.47 8.63
C ASN A 62 4.99 18.04 8.19
N ASN A 63 4.29 17.03 8.70
CA ASN A 63 4.54 15.65 8.30
C ASN A 63 3.33 14.73 8.51
N ILE A 64 3.26 13.67 7.70
CA ILE A 64 2.30 12.57 7.84
C ILE A 64 3.10 11.33 8.25
N LEU A 65 2.80 10.78 9.42
CA LEU A 65 3.44 9.58 9.92
C LEU A 65 2.54 8.37 9.66
N LYS A 66 3.09 7.31 9.09
CA LYS A 66 2.42 6.01 8.98
C LYS A 66 3.18 4.99 9.81
N ASP A 67 2.50 4.37 10.76
CA ASP A 67 3.04 3.30 11.59
C ASP A 67 2.05 2.11 11.66
N GLY A 68 2.37 1.09 12.46
CA GLY A 68 1.53 -0.10 12.60
C GLY A 68 0.17 0.15 13.26
N THR A 69 -0.05 1.35 13.82
CA THR A 69 -1.31 1.73 14.47
C THR A 69 -2.17 2.67 13.61
N GLY A 70 -1.64 3.17 12.50
CA GLY A 70 -2.42 3.92 11.53
C GLY A 70 -1.64 5.00 10.78
N THR A 71 -2.39 5.94 10.20
CA THR A 71 -1.85 7.14 9.55
C THR A 71 -2.21 8.36 10.38
N TRP A 72 -1.23 9.22 10.64
CA TRP A 72 -1.31 10.28 11.63
C TRP A 72 -0.82 11.62 11.07
N CYS A 73 -1.48 12.69 11.47
CA CYS A 73 -0.98 14.04 11.36
C CYS A 73 0.08 14.27 12.44
N THR A 74 1.25 14.80 12.07
CA THR A 74 2.32 15.06 13.02
C THR A 74 2.96 16.43 12.83
N THR A 75 3.46 16.99 13.92
CA THR A 75 4.28 18.20 13.92
C THR A 75 5.60 17.91 14.61
N TYR A 76 6.70 18.13 13.90
CA TYR A 76 8.05 18.04 14.44
C TYR A 76 8.65 19.41 14.69
N LYS A 77 9.47 19.54 15.74
CA LYS A 77 10.32 20.70 16.00
C LYS A 77 11.69 20.24 16.48
N LYS A 78 12.75 20.66 15.77
CA LYS A 78 14.14 20.25 16.06
C LYS A 78 14.32 18.73 16.14
N GLY A 79 13.65 17.98 15.24
CA GLY A 79 13.72 16.52 15.19
C GLY A 79 12.85 15.78 16.20
N HIS A 80 12.16 16.47 17.11
CA HIS A 80 11.27 15.85 18.10
C HIS A 80 9.81 15.97 17.68
N GLU A 81 9.06 14.88 17.84
CA GLU A 81 7.60 14.86 17.66
C GLU A 81 6.97 15.68 18.78
N LEU A 82 6.35 16.81 18.43
CA LEU A 82 5.64 17.65 19.40
C LEU A 82 4.20 17.19 19.60
N ARG A 83 3.56 16.77 18.51
CA ARG A 83 2.16 16.40 18.50
C ARG A 83 1.88 15.39 17.40
N ARG A 84 1.02 14.43 17.74
CA ARG A 84 0.42 13.44 16.85
C ARG A 84 -1.09 13.43 17.07
N TRP A 85 -1.86 13.36 16.00
CA TRP A 85 -3.31 13.24 16.06
C TRP A 85 -3.85 12.53 14.80
N PRO A 86 -5.09 12.01 14.85
CA PRO A 86 -5.70 11.30 13.72
C PRO A 86 -5.87 12.19 12.49
N CYS A 87 -5.90 11.57 11.31
CA CYS A 87 -6.36 12.24 10.09
C CYS A 87 -7.79 12.77 10.26
N GLU A 88 -8.07 13.97 9.76
CA GLU A 88 -9.37 14.64 9.91
C GLU A 88 -10.44 14.05 8.99
N ASN A 89 -10.03 13.42 7.89
CA ASN A 89 -10.92 12.71 6.97
C ASN A 89 -11.26 11.29 7.43
N THR A 90 -11.61 11.12 8.71
CA THR A 90 -11.91 9.81 9.32
C THR A 90 -12.95 9.03 8.54
N LYS A 91 -14.00 9.70 8.05
CA LYS A 91 -15.06 9.06 7.26
C LYS A 91 -14.54 8.39 5.98
N GLU A 92 -13.61 9.01 5.27
CA GLU A 92 -13.03 8.43 4.05
C GLU A 92 -12.20 7.19 4.37
N TRP A 93 -11.49 7.21 5.51
CA TRP A 93 -10.73 6.07 6.01
C TRP A 93 -11.64 4.93 6.44
N ASP A 94 -12.71 5.22 7.17
CA ASP A 94 -13.71 4.23 7.58
C ASP A 94 -14.35 3.56 6.37
N ASP A 95 -14.75 4.36 5.37
CA ASP A 95 -15.31 3.86 4.12
C ASP A 95 -14.30 3.01 3.32
N PHE A 96 -13.01 3.36 3.38
CA PHE A 96 -11.93 2.59 2.75
C PHE A 96 -11.74 1.24 3.44
N PHE A 97 -11.59 1.21 4.77
CA PHE A 97 -11.39 -0.03 5.52
C PHE A 97 -12.63 -0.95 5.46
N LYS A 98 -13.83 -0.37 5.40
CA LYS A 98 -15.06 -1.14 5.17
C LYS A 98 -15.07 -1.85 3.82
N LYS A 99 -14.51 -1.24 2.77
CA LYS A 99 -14.39 -1.85 1.44
C LYS A 99 -13.18 -2.79 1.31
N HIS A 100 -12.16 -2.58 2.14
CA HIS A 100 -10.88 -3.27 2.09
C HIS A 100 -10.48 -3.71 3.51
N PRO A 101 -11.14 -4.74 4.08
CA PRO A 101 -10.92 -5.15 5.47
C PRO A 101 -9.50 -5.67 5.74
N ASP A 102 -8.80 -6.15 4.71
CA ASP A 102 -7.41 -6.62 4.79
C ASP A 102 -6.38 -5.49 5.03
N PHE A 103 -6.83 -4.23 4.99
CA PHE A 103 -5.98 -3.04 5.21
C PHE A 103 -6.07 -2.47 6.64
N ASN A 104 -6.94 -3.02 7.49
CA ASN A 104 -7.19 -2.54 8.84
C ASN A 104 -6.20 -3.13 9.87
#